data_AF-A0A3N5YZ87-F1
#
_entry.id   AF-A0A3N5YZ87-F1
#
_cell.length_a   1.000
_cell.length_b   1.000
_cell.length_c   1.000
_cell.angle_alpha   90.00
_cell.angle_beta   90.00
_cell.angle_gamma   90.00
#
_symmetry.space_group_name_H-M   'P 1'
#
loop_
_entity.id
_entity.type
_entity.pdbx_description
1 polymer ?
#
loop_
_entity_poly.entity_id
_entity_poly.type
_entity_poly.pdbx_seq_one_letter_code
_entity_poly.pdbx_strand_id
1 'polypeptide(L)' 'GYSLPTPEMVEAVTTVARVEGILLDPVYTGKAMAGLFGLIRRGTLKKGEHVLFLHTGGAPALYAYQDVLLG' A
#
# COMPACT_ATOMS: atom_id res chain seq x y z
N GLY A 1 2.22 -14.27 -4.75
CA GLY A 1 2.05 -14.38 -6.21
C GLY A 1 1.50 -13.08 -6.79
N TYR A 2 1.39 -13.00 -8.12
CA TYR A 2 0.72 -11.88 -8.79
C TYR A 2 -0.74 -11.79 -8.33
N SER A 3 -1.26 -10.57 -8.14
CA SER A 3 -2.63 -10.23 -7.71
C SER A 3 -3.15 -10.85 -6.40
N LEU A 4 -2.42 -11.77 -5.77
CA LEU A 4 -2.80 -12.37 -4.49
C LEU A 4 -2.66 -11.35 -3.35
N PRO A 5 -3.71 -11.13 -2.54
CA PRO A 5 -3.64 -10.29 -1.36
C PRO A 5 -2.62 -10.79 -0.33
N THR A 6 -2.08 -9.87 0.46
CA THR A 6 -1.33 -10.18 1.67
C THR A 6 -1.79 -9.23 2.80
N PRO A 7 -1.64 -9.62 4.08
CA PRO A 7 -2.00 -8.75 5.20
C PRO A 7 -1.29 -7.40 5.17
N GLU A 8 -0.02 -7.37 4.78
CA GLU A 8 0.79 -6.15 4.71
C GLU A 8 0.29 -5.21 3.60
N MET A 9 -0.17 -5.77 2.48
CA MET A 9 -0.80 -4.99 1.42
C MET A 9 -2.11 -4.37 1.92
N VAL A 10 -2.95 -5.15 2.60
CA VAL A 10 -4.22 -4.66 3.15
C VAL A 10 -3.96 -3.54 4.17
N GLU A 11 -2.99 -3.73 5.07
CA GLU A 11 -2.56 -2.71 6.02
C GLU A 11 -2.11 -1.43 5.30
N ALA A 12 -1.26 -1.55 4.28
CA ALA A 12 -0.75 -0.39 3.55
C ALA A 12 -1.87 0.38 2.82
N VAL A 13 -2.73 -0.32 2.08
CA VAL A 13 -3.86 0.29 1.35
C VAL A 13 -4.80 0.99 2.32
N THR A 14 -5.20 0.32 3.40
CA THR A 14 -6.16 0.87 4.37
C THR A 14 -5.57 2.01 5.19
N THR A 15 -4.30 1.93 5.58
CA THR A 15 -3.63 3.00 6.34
C THR A 15 -3.54 4.27 5.51
N VAL A 16 -3.04 4.18 4.28
CA VAL A 16 -2.88 5.36 3.42
C VAL A 16 -4.23 5.96 3.03
N ALA A 17 -5.23 5.13 2.77
CA ALA A 17 -6.60 5.62 2.51
C ALA A 17 -7.18 6.38 3.72
N ARG A 18 -6.96 5.90 4.95
CA ARG A 18 -7.53 6.49 6.17
C ARG A 18 -6.78 7.73 6.66
N VAL A 19 -5.45 7.73 6.54
CA VAL A 19 -4.61 8.79 7.09
C VAL A 19 -4.41 9.92 6.08
N GLU A 20 -4.26 9.59 4.79
CA GLU A 20 -3.91 10.55 3.73
C GLU A 20 -5.02 10.77 2.69
N GLY A 21 -6.07 9.95 2.70
CA GLY A 21 -7.13 10.02 1.68
C GLY A 21 -6.68 9.57 0.28
N ILE A 22 -5.51 8.93 0.16
CA ILE A 22 -4.96 8.45 -1.12
C ILE A 22 -5.32 6.97 -1.31
N LEU A 23 -5.92 6.66 -2.46
CA LEU A 23 -6.33 5.29 -2.79
C LEU A 23 -5.22 4.55 -3.54
N LEU A 24 -4.81 3.40 -3.00
CA LEU A 24 -3.80 2.53 -3.60
C LEU A 24 -4.45 1.21 -4.05
N ASP A 25 -4.05 0.69 -5.20
CA ASP A 25 -4.60 -0.56 -5.70
C ASP A 25 -4.02 -1.80 -4.99
N PRO A 26 -4.78 -2.91 -4.84
CA PRO A 26 -4.30 -4.10 -4.12
C PRO A 26 -3.27 -4.96 -4.87
N VAL A 27 -3.05 -4.70 -6.16
CA VAL A 27 -2.22 -5.53 -7.04
C VAL A 27 -0.79 -4.99 -7.12
N TYR A 28 -0.63 -3.68 -7.30
CA TYR A 28 0.65 -3.02 -7.57
C TYR A 28 1.02 -2.02 -6.47
N THR A 29 0.36 -0.86 -6.45
CA THR A 29 0.79 0.29 -5.64
C THR A 29 0.64 0.02 -4.15
N GLY A 30 -0.40 -0.70 -3.74
CA GLY A 30 -0.56 -1.14 -2.35
C GLY A 30 0.58 -2.04 -1.89
N LYS A 31 1.08 -2.92 -2.76
CA LYS A 31 2.26 -3.77 -2.45
C LYS A 31 3.56 -2.98 -2.43
N ALA A 32 3.72 -2.00 -3.32
CA ALA A 32 4.85 -1.09 -3.28
C ALA A 32 4.88 -0.29 -1.97
N MET A 33 3.73 0.20 -1.53
CA MET A 33 3.59 0.91 -0.24
C MET A 33 3.84 -0.02 0.96
N ALA A 34 3.35 -1.26 0.92
CA ALA A 34 3.67 -2.25 1.95
C ALA A 34 5.18 -2.51 2.03
N GLY A 35 5.86 -2.57 0.89
CA GLY A 35 7.32 -2.62 0.81
C GLY A 35 7.99 -1.42 1.46
N LEU A 36 7.49 -0.21 1.20
CA LEU A 36 7.97 1.03 1.82
C LEU A 36 7.80 1.01 3.35
N PHE A 37 6.62 0.62 3.85
CA PHE A 37 6.39 0.43 5.29
C PHE A 37 7.38 -0.56 5.89
N GLY A 38 7.63 -1.67 5.19
CA GLY A 38 8.63 -2.65 5.59
C GLY A 38 10.05 -2.07 5.67
N LEU A 39 10.46 -1.24 4.71
CA LEU A 39 11.77 -0.57 4.73
C LEU A 39 11.91 0.40 5.91
N ILE A 40 10.86 1.14 6.24
CA ILE A 40 10.81 2.03 7.41
C ILE A 40 10.93 1.22 8.70
N ARG A 41 10.11 0.17 8.87
CA ARG A 41 10.08 -0.68 10.08
C ARG A 41 11.41 -1.38 10.33
N ARG A 42 12.12 -1.79 9.28
CA ARG A 42 13.47 -2.37 9.38
C ARG A 42 14.58 -1.35 9.62
N GLY A 43 14.26 -0.05 9.63
CA GLY A 43 15.25 1.02 9.75
C GLY A 43 16.18 1.15 8.53
N THR A 44 15.79 0.59 7.38
CA THR A 44 16.54 0.76 6.13
C THR A 44 16.45 2.21 5.67
N LEU A 45 15.28 2.82 5.82
CA LEU A 45 15.07 4.26 5.67
C LEU A 45 15.18 4.91 7.04
N LYS A 46 16.05 5.91 7.16
CA LYS A 46 16.36 6.54 8.45
C LYS A 46 15.43 7.72 8.71
N LYS A 47 15.24 8.04 9.99
CA LYS A 47 14.49 9.23 10.41
C LYS A 47 15.12 10.48 9.78
N GLY A 48 14.30 11.29 9.13
CA GLY A 48 14.71 12.53 8.47
C GLY A 48 15.09 12.40 7.00
N GLU A 49 15.12 11.18 6.43
CA GLU A 49 15.28 11.01 4.99
C GLU A 49 14.01 11.43 4.22
N HIS A 50 14.20 12.06 3.06
CA HIS A 50 13.11 12.41 2.16
C HIS A 50 12.92 11.31 1.12
N VAL A 51 11.72 10.75 1.05
CA VAL A 51 11.38 9.65 0.14
C VAL A 51 10.27 10.10 -0.80
N LEU A 52 10.53 10.03 -2.11
CA LEU A 52 9.51 10.23 -3.13
C LEU A 52 8.87 8.87 -3.47
N PHE A 53 7.62 8.68 -3.06
CA PHE A 53 6.84 7.53 -3.48
C PHE A 53 6.12 7.83 -4.80
N LEU A 54 6.34 7.02 -5.83
CA LEU A 54 5.65 7.17 -7.11
C LEU A 54 4.35 6.35 -7.11
N HIS A 55 3.21 7.03 -6.98
CA HIS A 55 1.90 6.42 -7.12
C HIS A 55 1.57 6.18 -8.60
N THR A 56 1.59 4.92 -9.05
CA THR A 56 1.39 4.55 -10.46
C THR A 56 -0.08 4.32 -10.85
N GLY A 57 -1.03 4.64 -9.98
CA GLY A 57 -2.47 4.49 -10.23
C GLY A 57 -3.03 3.11 -9.84
N GLY A 58 -3.98 2.61 -10.64
CA GLY A 58 -4.63 1.29 -10.44
C GLY A 58 -5.90 1.29 -9.57
N ALA A 59 -6.31 2.44 -9.02
CA ALA A 59 -7.45 2.56 -8.10
C ALA A 59 -8.76 1.85 -8.54
N PRO A 60 -9.14 1.81 -9.84
CA PRO A 60 -10.32 1.05 -10.26
C PRO A 60 -10.30 -0.44 -9.88
N ALA A 61 -9.12 -1.05 -9.64
CA ALA A 61 -9.04 -2.43 -9.18
C ALA A 61 -9.65 -2.64 -7.78
N LEU A 62 -9.79 -1.59 -6.97
CA LEU A 62 -10.37 -1.66 -5.62
C LEU A 62 -11.78 -2.28 -5.63
N TYR A 63 -12.57 -2.04 -6.68
CA TYR A 63 -13.92 -2.60 -6.79
C TYR A 63 -13.93 -4.14 -6.85
N ALA A 64 -12.84 -4.77 -7.29
CA ALA A 64 -12.72 -6.23 -7.33
C ALA A 64 -12.23 -6.85 -6.01
N TYR A 65 -11.86 -6.04 -5.02
CA TYR A 65 -11.23 -6.48 -3.76
C TYR A 65 -11.96 -5.96 -2.52
N GLN A 66 -13.24 -5.57 -2.64
CA GLN A 66 -14.00 -5.01 -1.53
C GLN A 66 -14.03 -5.95 -0.31
N ASP A 67 -14.31 -7.24 -0.52
CA ASP A 67 -14.36 -8.24 0.56
C ASP A 67 -13.01 -8.39 1.30
N VAL A 68 -11.90 -8.17 0.60
CA VAL A 68 -10.54 -8.26 1.17
C VAL A 68 -10.18 -7.01 1.99
N LEU A 69 -10.73 -5.85 1.63
CA LEU A 69 -10.39 -4.56 2.23
C LEU A 69 -11.38 -4.07 3.28
N LEU A 70 -12.63 -4.54 3.19
CA LEU A 70 -13.75 -4.14 4.04
C LEU A 70 -14.30 -5.28 4.91
N GLY A 71 -13.97 -6.54 4.58
CA GLY A 71 -14.26 -7.71 5.41
C GLY A 71 -13.32 -7.81 6.60
#